data_AF-A0A258SQD5-F1
#
_entry.id   AF-A0A258SQD5-F1
#
_cell.length_a   1.000
_cell.length_b   1.000
_cell.length_c   1.000
_cell.angle_alpha   90.00
_cell.angle_beta   90.00
_cell.angle_gamma   90.00
#
_symmetry.space_group_name_H-M   'P 1'
#
loop_
_entity.id
_entity.type
_entity.pdbx_description
1 polymer ?
#
loop_
_entity_poly.entity_id
_entity_poly.type
_entity_poly.pdbx_seq_one_letter_code
_entity_poly.pdbx_strand_id
1 'polypeptide(L)'
;MPEGSGSDHRTPDGRPGKQANEEADSALSERLQRLNAALDKARPKDQSQPAGSRNDTSTSSGMAMAFRLGSEFVAGVLVGALIGWGIDTVFDVAPWGMLVFTLVGFGAGVMNMLRAAGETGKKSGPKA
;
A
#
# COMPACT_ATOMS: atom_id res chain seq x y z
N MET A 1 9.39 62.63 46.76
CA MET A 1 8.82 61.41 47.37
C MET A 1 8.55 60.39 46.27
N PRO A 2 8.94 59.12 46.42
CA PRO A 2 8.61 58.04 45.49
C PRO A 2 7.33 57.33 45.92
N GLU A 3 6.40 57.09 44.99
CA GLU A 3 5.25 56.19 45.19
C GLU A 3 5.23 55.24 43.99
N GLY A 4 5.24 53.94 44.28
CA GLY A 4 5.17 52.87 43.31
C GLY A 4 3.75 52.30 43.14
N SER A 5 3.72 51.17 42.45
CA SER A 5 2.63 50.20 42.33
C SER A 5 1.62 50.43 41.20
N GLY A 6 1.56 49.43 40.31
CA GLY A 6 0.61 49.37 39.21
C GLY A 6 1.05 48.39 38.13
N SER A 7 1.37 47.15 38.52
CA SER A 7 1.55 46.04 37.60
C SER A 7 0.23 45.73 36.89
N ASP A 8 0.11 46.08 35.62
CA ASP A 8 -0.98 45.62 34.76
C ASP A 8 -0.40 44.77 33.62
N HIS A 9 -0.10 43.52 33.97
CA HIS A 9 0.18 42.47 33.00
C HIS A 9 -1.17 42.03 32.41
N ARG A 10 -1.61 42.68 31.33
CA ARG A 10 -2.72 42.22 30.51
C ARG A 10 -2.18 41.61 29.21
N THR A 11 -2.02 40.30 29.23
CA THR A 11 -1.92 39.50 28.01
C THR A 11 -3.19 38.66 27.90
N PRO A 12 -4.09 39.01 26.97
CA PRO A 12 -4.97 38.04 26.32
C PRO A 12 -4.53 37.97 24.84
N ASP A 13 -3.64 37.06 24.50
CA ASP A 13 -3.97 35.70 24.02
C ASP A 13 -4.45 35.68 22.55
N GLY A 14 -3.62 35.06 21.71
CA GLY A 14 -4.08 34.16 20.65
C GLY A 14 -4.93 34.66 19.48
N ARG A 15 -4.34 35.43 18.55
CA ARG A 15 -4.46 35.28 17.06
C ARG A 15 -5.86 34.93 16.48
N PRO A 16 -6.66 35.92 16.02
CA PRO A 16 -7.94 35.69 15.31
C PRO A 16 -7.82 34.89 14.00
N GLY A 17 -6.61 34.73 13.45
CA GLY A 17 -6.36 33.91 12.28
C GLY A 17 -6.35 32.39 12.53
N LYS A 18 -6.34 31.93 13.79
CA LYS A 18 -6.23 30.49 14.10
C LYS A 18 -7.58 29.76 13.96
N GLN A 19 -8.66 30.40 14.41
CA GLN A 19 -10.02 29.82 14.37
C GLN A 19 -10.55 29.70 12.93
N ALA A 20 -10.36 30.75 12.11
CA ALA A 20 -10.76 30.71 10.69
C ALA A 20 -9.99 29.65 9.88
N ASN A 21 -8.73 29.38 10.23
CA ASN A 21 -7.93 28.32 9.61
C ASN A 21 -8.42 26.92 10.05
N GLU A 22 -8.80 26.74 11.32
CA GLU A 22 -9.35 25.49 11.86
C GLU A 22 -10.68 25.12 11.18
N GLU A 23 -11.55 26.10 10.93
CA GLU A 23 -12.78 25.92 10.17
C GLU A 23 -12.51 25.54 8.71
N ALA A 24 -11.57 26.23 8.05
CA ALA A 24 -11.18 25.89 6.68
C ALA A 24 -10.57 24.48 6.59
N ASP A 25 -9.72 24.10 7.53
CA ASP A 25 -9.10 22.78 7.62
C ASP A 25 -10.15 21.66 7.83
N SER A 26 -11.19 21.94 8.61
CA SER A 26 -12.31 21.01 8.81
C SER A 26 -13.09 20.79 7.51
N ALA A 27 -13.37 21.86 6.75
CA ALA A 27 -14.06 21.78 5.48
C ALA A 27 -13.22 21.09 4.39
N LEU A 28 -11.90 21.28 4.39
CA LEU A 28 -10.98 20.55 3.53
C LEU A 28 -10.96 19.05 3.87
N SER A 29 -10.92 18.73 5.17
CA SER A 29 -10.94 17.35 5.67
C SER A 29 -12.20 16.61 5.23
N GLU A 30 -13.36 17.26 5.30
CA GLU A 30 -14.62 16.69 4.79
C GLU A 30 -14.56 16.42 3.27
N ARG A 31 -14.00 17.35 2.49
CA ARG A 31 -13.86 17.18 1.04
C ARG A 31 -12.92 16.03 0.70
N LEU A 32 -11.77 15.94 1.38
CA LEU A 32 -10.82 14.84 1.23
C LEU A 32 -11.48 13.50 1.58
N GLN A 33 -12.26 13.46 2.65
CA GLN A 33 -12.97 12.26 3.07
C GLN A 33 -14.00 11.80 2.03
N ARG A 34 -14.74 12.75 1.43
CA ARG A 34 -15.68 12.46 0.33
C ARG A 34 -14.97 11.99 -0.94
N LEU A 35 -13.86 12.63 -1.31
CA LEU A 35 -13.04 12.23 -2.44
C LEU A 35 -12.48 10.82 -2.24
N ASN A 36 -11.96 10.52 -1.06
CA ASN A 36 -11.45 9.20 -0.72
C ASN A 36 -12.55 8.14 -0.77
N ALA A 37 -13.75 8.45 -0.26
CA ALA A 37 -14.92 7.57 -0.34
C ALA A 37 -15.41 7.33 -1.78
N ALA A 38 -15.29 8.34 -2.66
CA ALA A 38 -15.60 8.19 -4.09
C ALA A 38 -14.53 7.39 -4.82
N LEU A 39 -13.25 7.59 -4.49
CA LEU A 39 -12.11 6.84 -5.03
C LEU A 39 -12.19 5.35 -4.67
N ASP A 40 -12.54 5.04 -3.41
CA ASP A 40 -12.75 3.67 -2.93
C ASP A 40 -13.90 2.97 -3.66
N LYS A 41 -14.95 3.70 -4.06
CA LYS A 41 -16.08 3.16 -4.84
C LYS A 41 -15.76 2.97 -6.33
N ALA A 42 -14.93 3.84 -6.90
CA ALA A 42 -14.56 3.81 -8.31
C ALA A 42 -13.35 2.88 -8.60
N ARG A 43 -12.65 2.41 -7.57
CA ARG A 43 -11.53 1.48 -7.71
C ARG A 43 -12.09 0.11 -8.12
N PRO A 44 -11.86 -0.37 -9.36
CA PRO A 44 -12.20 -1.74 -9.71
C PRO A 44 -11.52 -2.69 -8.72
N LYS A 45 -12.27 -3.71 -8.25
CA LYS A 45 -11.82 -4.78 -7.35
C LYS A 45 -10.84 -5.73 -8.04
N ASP A 46 -9.90 -5.17 -8.80
CA ASP A 46 -8.94 -5.92 -9.59
C ASP A 46 -7.58 -5.21 -9.47
N GLN A 47 -6.98 -5.36 -8.29
CA GLN A 47 -5.54 -5.60 -8.11
C GLN A 47 -5.20 -5.49 -6.63
N SER A 48 -4.98 -6.68 -6.09
CA SER A 48 -4.39 -7.05 -4.81
C SER A 48 -4.11 -5.91 -3.81
N GLN A 49 -4.86 -5.90 -2.73
CA GLN A 49 -4.42 -5.26 -1.50
C GLN A 49 -5.01 -6.10 -0.37
N PRO A 50 -4.22 -6.91 0.35
CA PRO A 50 -4.67 -7.39 1.64
C PRO A 50 -4.85 -6.15 2.51
N ALA A 51 -6.04 -6.03 3.09
CA ALA A 51 -6.36 -5.02 4.09
C ALA A 51 -5.47 -5.27 5.32
N GLY A 52 -4.32 -4.60 5.38
CA GLY A 52 -3.40 -4.66 6.51
C GLY A 52 -2.42 -3.51 6.44
N SER A 53 -2.56 -2.57 7.35
CA SER A 53 -1.70 -1.40 7.57
C SER A 53 -1.93 -0.17 6.67
N ARG A 54 -3.07 0.50 6.89
CA ARG A 54 -3.09 1.97 6.90
C ARG A 54 -2.36 2.41 8.17
N ASN A 55 -1.07 2.69 8.04
CA ASN A 55 -0.21 3.50 8.92
C ASN A 55 1.17 2.85 8.87
N ASP A 56 2.06 3.43 8.08
CA ASP A 56 3.41 3.80 8.53
C ASP A 56 4.12 4.46 7.35
N THR A 57 4.55 5.69 7.61
CA THR A 57 5.22 6.64 6.72
C THR A 57 6.27 6.00 5.80
N SER A 58 6.19 6.29 4.50
CA SER A 58 7.20 6.21 3.41
C SER A 58 8.13 4.98 3.30
N THR A 59 8.73 4.47 4.38
CA THR A 59 9.48 3.20 4.43
C THR A 59 8.56 1.98 4.39
N SER A 60 7.34 2.05 4.95
CA SER A 60 6.43 0.88 4.95
C SER A 60 5.89 0.55 3.56
N SER A 61 5.77 1.54 2.65
CA SER A 61 5.20 1.30 1.32
C SER A 61 6.06 0.37 0.48
N GLY A 62 7.40 0.50 0.54
CA GLY A 62 8.32 -0.40 -0.17
C GLY A 62 8.30 -1.81 0.42
N MET A 63 8.22 -1.91 1.75
CA MET A 63 8.17 -3.20 2.46
C MET A 63 6.83 -3.91 2.28
N ALA A 64 5.71 -3.18 2.30
CA ALA A 64 4.37 -3.71 2.01
C ALA A 64 4.25 -4.17 0.56
N MET A 65 4.86 -3.43 -0.39
CA MET A 65 4.92 -3.84 -1.78
C MET A 65 5.76 -5.11 -1.95
N ALA A 66 6.96 -5.16 -1.33
CA ALA A 66 7.80 -6.35 -1.35
C ALA A 66 7.11 -7.57 -0.73
N PHE A 67 6.40 -7.40 0.39
CA PHE A 67 5.66 -8.46 1.05
C PHE A 67 4.51 -8.97 0.18
N ARG A 68 3.78 -8.08 -0.50
CA ARG A 68 2.73 -8.44 -1.44
C ARG A 68 3.29 -9.22 -2.64
N LEU A 69 4.33 -8.72 -3.29
CA LEU A 69 5.00 -9.40 -4.41
C LEU A 69 5.54 -10.77 -3.98
N GLY A 70 6.17 -10.83 -2.80
CA GLY A 70 6.64 -12.09 -2.21
C GLY A 70 5.52 -13.07 -1.90
N SER A 71 4.39 -12.59 -1.37
CA SER A 71 3.24 -13.44 -1.04
C SER A 71 2.55 -14.00 -2.28
N GLU A 72 2.44 -13.22 -3.35
CA GLU A 72 1.89 -13.67 -4.63
C GLU A 72 2.81 -14.72 -5.27
N PHE A 73 4.12 -14.53 -5.18
CA PHE A 73 5.12 -15.49 -5.64
C PHE A 73 5.04 -16.82 -4.85
N VAL A 74 5.10 -16.75 -3.52
CA VAL A 74 5.06 -17.93 -2.64
C VAL A 74 3.73 -18.68 -2.80
N ALA A 75 2.61 -17.97 -2.92
CA ALA A 75 1.31 -18.61 -3.16
C ALA A 75 1.31 -19.39 -4.50
N GLY A 76 1.86 -18.82 -5.57
CA GLY A 76 1.97 -19.51 -6.86
C GLY A 76 2.85 -20.76 -6.81
N VAL A 77 3.98 -20.69 -6.11
CA VAL A 77 4.87 -21.84 -5.91
C VAL A 77 4.21 -22.93 -5.07
N LEU A 78 3.53 -22.56 -3.97
CA LEU A 78 2.81 -23.51 -3.12
C LEU A 78 1.68 -24.20 -3.86
N VAL A 79 0.91 -23.47 -4.67
CA VAL A 79 -0.15 -24.05 -5.50
C VAL A 79 0.45 -25.02 -6.53
N GLY A 80 1.54 -24.65 -7.21
CA GLY A 80 2.25 -25.54 -8.13
C GLY A 80 2.77 -26.80 -7.46
N ALA A 81 3.37 -26.67 -6.27
CA ALA A 81 3.85 -27.81 -5.48
C ALA A 81 2.70 -28.72 -5.01
N LEU A 82 1.58 -28.17 -4.55
CA LEU A 82 0.41 -28.96 -4.15
C LEU A 82 -0.18 -29.75 -5.33
N ILE A 83 -0.28 -29.12 -6.51
CA ILE A 83 -0.76 -29.78 -7.73
C ILE A 83 0.24 -30.87 -8.17
N GLY A 84 1.55 -30.56 -8.18
CA GLY A 84 2.60 -31.51 -8.52
C GLY A 84 2.61 -32.73 -7.59
N TRP A 85 2.41 -32.53 -6.30
CA TRP A 85 2.30 -33.61 -5.31
C TRP A 85 1.10 -34.51 -5.56
N GLY A 86 -0.07 -33.92 -5.85
CA GLY A 86 -1.28 -34.67 -6.16
C GLY A 86 -1.14 -35.51 -7.43
N ILE A 87 -0.40 -35.00 -8.42
CA ILE A 87 -0.12 -35.76 -9.66
C ILE A 87 0.85 -36.90 -9.39
N ASP A 88 1.95 -36.64 -8.69
CA ASP A 88 2.95 -37.68 -8.40
C ASP A 88 2.36 -38.83 -7.57
N THR A 89 1.44 -38.52 -6.65
CA THR A 89 0.75 -39.55 -5.83
C THR A 89 -0.29 -40.36 -6.58
N VAL A 90 -0.95 -39.79 -7.60
CA VAL A 90 -1.98 -40.51 -8.39
C VAL A 90 -1.37 -41.38 -9.47
N PHE A 91 -0.25 -40.96 -10.06
CA PHE A 91 0.36 -41.63 -11.21
C PHE A 91 1.55 -42.52 -10.85
N ASP A 92 1.95 -42.58 -9.57
CA ASP A 92 3.12 -43.33 -9.06
C ASP A 92 4.41 -43.06 -9.88
N VAL A 93 4.43 -41.90 -10.54
CA VAL A 93 5.58 -41.40 -11.28
C VAL A 93 6.54 -40.82 -10.26
N ALA A 94 7.81 -41.25 -10.34
CA ALA A 94 8.94 -40.57 -9.69
C ALA A 94 8.79 -39.05 -9.85
N PRO A 95 9.32 -38.19 -8.95
CA PRO A 95 8.81 -36.83 -8.62
C PRO A 95 8.94 -35.78 -9.76
N TRP A 96 8.42 -36.13 -10.93
CA TRP A 96 8.50 -35.44 -12.19
C TRP A 96 7.37 -34.43 -12.29
N GLY A 97 6.17 -34.76 -11.78
CA GLY A 97 5.07 -33.83 -11.64
C GLY A 97 5.43 -32.70 -10.69
N MET A 98 6.00 -33.01 -9.52
CA MET A 98 6.58 -32.01 -8.61
C MET A 98 7.65 -31.17 -9.30
N LEU A 99 8.59 -31.77 -10.02
CA LEU A 99 9.68 -31.03 -10.69
C LEU A 99 9.15 -30.07 -11.75
N VAL A 100 8.27 -30.54 -12.64
CA VAL A 100 7.71 -29.74 -13.73
C VAL A 100 6.77 -28.66 -13.20
N PHE A 101 5.84 -28.98 -12.31
CA PHE A 101 4.90 -27.99 -11.78
C PHE A 101 5.59 -26.97 -10.86
N THR A 102 6.65 -27.35 -10.16
CA THR A 102 7.46 -26.38 -9.40
C THR A 102 8.21 -25.44 -10.34
N LEU A 103 8.81 -25.94 -11.43
CA LEU A 103 9.46 -25.10 -12.43
C LEU A 103 8.48 -24.15 -13.14
N VAL A 104 7.29 -24.64 -13.48
CA VAL A 104 6.23 -23.84 -14.09
C VAL A 104 5.70 -22.79 -13.10
N GLY A 105 5.42 -23.18 -11.86
CA GLY A 105 4.97 -22.26 -10.81
C GLY A 105 6.01 -21.19 -10.48
N PHE A 106 7.29 -21.57 -10.43
CA PHE A 106 8.41 -20.65 -10.27
C PHE A 106 8.51 -19.68 -11.46
N GLY A 107 8.46 -20.19 -12.69
CA GLY A 107 8.51 -19.37 -13.91
C GLY A 107 7.34 -18.39 -13.99
N ALA A 108 6.12 -18.83 -13.67
CA ALA A 108 4.94 -17.98 -13.59
C ALA A 108 5.08 -16.92 -12.49
N GLY A 109 5.63 -17.28 -11.33
CA GLY A 109 5.89 -16.36 -10.23
C GLY A 109 6.92 -15.28 -10.59
N VAL A 110 8.03 -15.66 -11.23
CA VAL A 110 9.04 -14.72 -11.75
C VAL A 110 8.43 -13.81 -12.82
N MET A 111 7.61 -14.34 -13.72
CA MET A 111 6.90 -13.54 -14.73
C MET A 111 5.94 -12.52 -14.10
N ASN A 112 5.22 -12.89 -13.02
CA ASN A 112 4.37 -11.97 -12.28
C ASN A 112 5.18 -10.85 -11.63
N MET A 113 6.33 -11.18 -11.03
CA MET A 113 7.22 -10.22 -10.39
C MET A 113 7.86 -9.24 -11.38
N LEU A 114 8.32 -9.74 -12.54
CA LEU A 114 8.84 -8.90 -13.62
C LEU A 114 7.77 -7.99 -14.21
N ARG A 115 6.51 -8.46 -14.30
CA ARG A 115 5.40 -7.64 -14.75
C ARG A 115 5.08 -6.52 -13.77
N ALA A 116 5.04 -6.81 -12.47
CA ALA A 116 4.86 -5.81 -11.42
C ALA A 116 5.98 -4.74 -11.43
N ALA A 117 7.22 -5.15 -11.66
CA ALA A 117 8.36 -4.22 -11.78
C ALA A 117 8.31 -3.38 -13.08
N GLY A 118 7.85 -3.98 -14.19
CA GLY A 118 7.73 -3.30 -15.49
C GLY A 118 6.57 -2.30 -15.57
N GLU A 119 5.47 -2.56 -14.86
CA GLU A 119 4.32 -1.65 -14.75
C GLU A 119 4.69 -0.32 -14.09
N THR A 120 5.66 -0.31 -13.17
CA THR A 120 6.23 0.92 -12.59
C THR A 120 7.16 1.69 -13.54
N GLY A 121 7.71 1.05 -14.59
CA GLY A 121 8.66 1.67 -15.52
C GLY A 121 8.04 2.38 -16.73
N LYS A 122 6.76 2.11 -17.05
CA LYS A 122 6.10 2.61 -18.27
C LYS A 122 5.32 3.92 -18.05
N LYS A 123 5.95 4.90 -17.40
CA LYS A 123 5.49 6.31 -17.37
C LYS A 123 6.67 7.27 -17.43
N SER A 124 7.44 7.26 -18.51
CA SER A 124 8.33 8.37 -18.88
C SER A 124 8.76 8.21 -20.34
N GLY A 125 7.92 8.71 -21.24
CA GLY A 125 8.35 9.12 -22.57
C GLY A 125 7.91 10.57 -22.74
N PRO A 126 8.82 11.56 -22.66
CA PRO A 126 8.49 12.94 -23.00
C PRO A 126 8.10 12.99 -24.47
N LYS A 127 6.93 13.54 -24.78
CA LYS A 127 6.60 13.96 -26.14
C LYS A 127 7.55 15.11 -26.51
N ALA A 128 8.34 14.92 -27.57
CA ALA A 128 8.92 16.00 -28.35
C ALA A 128 8.04 16.25 -29.58
#